data_AF-A0A1F3VDW3-F1
#
_entry.id   AF-A0A1F3VDW3-F1
#
_cell.length_a   1.000
_cell.length_b   1.000
_cell.length_c   1.000
_cell.angle_alpha   90.00
_cell.angle_beta   90.00
_cell.angle_gamma   90.00
#
_symmetry.space_group_name_H-M   'P 1'
#
loop_
_entity.id
_entity.type
_entity.pdbx_description
1 polymer ?
#
loop_
_entity_poly.entity_id
_entity_poly.type
_entity_poly.pdbx_seq_one_letter_code
_entity_poly.pdbx_strand_id
1 'polypeptide(L)'
;MKTLLITLSLVILSSCAFQRVKVMNASAVSMTHDSLKPGQTLVESGDVKGEFCADNLKQQGSFGLFDEAIKNAQSTNQVDFILNATFWATGNCMSVEGTGAKVASNKK
;
A
#
# COMPACT_ATOMS: atom_id res chain seq x y z
N MET A 1 24.73 35.87 -45.61
CA MET A 1 24.22 36.15 -44.25
C MET A 1 23.30 34.98 -43.91
N LYS A 2 23.72 33.89 -43.24
CA LYS A 2 24.10 33.71 -41.82
C LYS A 2 23.08 34.28 -40.82
N THR A 3 22.13 33.43 -40.42
CA THR A 3 21.45 33.28 -39.09
C THR A 3 20.32 32.27 -39.30
N LEU A 4 20.47 30.97 -39.06
CA LEU A 4 20.52 30.26 -37.76
C LEU A 4 19.60 30.89 -36.71
N LEU A 5 18.39 30.33 -36.55
CA LEU A 5 17.58 30.46 -35.34
C LEU A 5 17.03 29.09 -34.95
N ILE A 6 17.82 28.46 -34.09
CA ILE A 6 17.50 27.30 -33.28
C ILE A 6 16.31 27.68 -32.39
N THR A 7 15.16 27.05 -32.58
CA THR A 7 14.04 27.06 -31.62
C THR A 7 13.83 25.66 -31.06
N LEU A 8 14.92 25.11 -30.53
CA LEU A 8 14.92 23.94 -29.65
C LEU A 8 15.05 24.49 -28.24
N SER A 9 13.96 24.51 -27.45
CA SER A 9 13.91 24.53 -25.97
C SER A 9 12.61 25.20 -25.49
N LEU A 10 11.49 24.48 -25.30
CA LEU A 10 10.50 24.82 -24.25
C LEU A 10 9.31 23.84 -24.06
N VAL A 11 9.49 22.52 -23.91
CA VAL A 11 8.42 21.69 -23.31
C VAL A 11 9.01 20.51 -22.53
N ILE A 12 9.66 20.77 -21.39
CA ILE A 12 10.03 19.71 -20.42
C ILE A 12 9.67 20.19 -19.01
N LEU A 13 8.39 20.49 -18.74
CA LEU A 13 7.96 20.91 -17.39
C LEU A 13 6.58 20.37 -16.96
N SER A 14 6.08 19.27 -17.52
CA SER A 14 4.80 18.68 -17.08
C SER A 14 4.92 17.23 -16.61
N SER A 15 6.00 16.91 -15.91
CA SER A 15 6.12 15.65 -15.18
C SER A 15 6.06 15.92 -13.68
N CYS A 16 4.95 16.50 -13.19
CA CYS A 16 4.50 16.24 -11.83
C CYS A 16 4.06 14.76 -11.77
N ALA A 17 5.00 13.85 -12.02
CA ALA A 17 4.79 12.43 -11.84
C ALA A 17 4.58 12.25 -10.34
N PHE A 18 3.38 11.80 -9.96
CA PHE A 18 3.01 11.49 -8.59
C PHE A 18 4.12 10.63 -7.96
N GLN A 19 4.97 11.25 -7.14
CA GLN A 19 6.12 10.58 -6.58
C GLN A 19 5.62 9.57 -5.55
N ARG A 20 6.08 8.33 -5.69
CA ARG A 20 5.84 7.29 -4.71
C ARG A 20 6.82 7.49 -3.55
N VAL A 21 6.29 7.86 -2.40
CA VAL A 21 7.07 8.18 -1.19
C VAL A 21 6.83 7.12 -0.13
N LYS A 22 7.91 6.60 0.45
CA LYS A 22 7.81 5.68 1.59
C LYS A 22 7.36 6.46 2.82
N VAL A 23 6.31 6.00 3.48
CA VAL A 23 5.73 6.67 4.65
C VAL A 23 6.24 6.04 5.93
N MET A 24 6.12 4.72 6.07
CA MET A 24 6.56 4.00 7.27
C MET A 24 6.75 2.51 7.01
N ASN A 25 7.34 1.83 7.99
CA ASN A 25 7.37 0.38 8.11
C ASN A 25 6.58 -0.05 9.35
N ALA A 26 6.03 -1.27 9.31
CA ALA A 26 5.47 -1.96 10.47
C ALA A 26 5.89 -3.43 10.43
N SER A 27 6.14 -4.03 11.59
CA SER A 27 6.53 -5.44 11.67
C SER A 27 5.37 -6.37 11.29
N ALA A 28 4.15 -6.04 11.70
CA ALA A 28 2.93 -6.73 11.34
C ALA A 28 1.73 -5.76 11.42
N VAL A 29 0.78 -5.89 10.51
CA VAL A 29 -0.50 -5.17 10.53
C VAL A 29 -1.66 -6.12 10.22
N SER A 30 -2.84 -5.83 10.78
CA SER A 30 -4.08 -6.55 10.50
C SER A 30 -5.29 -5.66 10.80
N MET A 31 -6.34 -5.79 9.98
CA MET A 31 -7.67 -5.24 10.26
C MET A 31 -8.66 -6.32 10.75
N THR A 32 -8.25 -7.59 10.79
CA THR A 32 -9.09 -8.72 11.22
C THR A 32 -8.72 -9.25 12.59
N HIS A 33 -7.55 -8.85 13.12
CA HIS A 33 -7.03 -9.27 14.41
C HIS A 33 -6.40 -8.08 15.13
N ASP A 34 -6.80 -7.84 16.38
CA ASP A 34 -6.28 -6.71 17.18
C ASP A 34 -4.79 -6.85 17.54
N SER A 35 -4.32 -8.09 17.68
CA SER A 35 -2.91 -8.38 18.01
C SER A 35 -2.54 -9.84 17.70
N LEU A 36 -1.23 -10.10 17.63
CA LEU A 36 -0.68 -11.46 17.62
C LEU A 36 -0.73 -12.04 19.03
N LYS A 37 -1.45 -13.15 19.21
CA LYS A 37 -1.54 -13.82 20.51
C LYS A 37 -0.28 -14.67 20.78
N PRO A 38 0.15 -14.80 22.04
CA PRO A 38 1.24 -15.71 22.39
C PRO A 38 0.94 -17.15 21.93
N GLY A 39 1.93 -17.81 21.32
CA GLY A 39 1.79 -19.19 20.83
C GLY A 39 0.98 -19.34 19.53
N GLN A 40 0.59 -18.23 18.90
CA GLN A 40 -0.07 -18.25 17.60
C GLN A 40 0.95 -18.52 16.49
N THR A 41 0.73 -19.59 15.74
CA THR A 41 1.55 -19.92 14.57
C THR A 41 1.00 -19.21 13.34
N LEU A 42 1.88 -18.56 12.59
CA LEU A 42 1.57 -17.95 11.30
C LEU A 42 2.15 -18.80 10.17
N VAL A 43 1.39 -18.94 9.10
CA VAL A 43 1.84 -19.57 7.85
C VAL A 43 1.89 -18.51 6.78
N GLU A 44 3.09 -18.21 6.29
CA GLU A 44 3.29 -17.24 5.21
C GLU A 44 2.68 -17.76 3.91
N SER A 45 2.03 -16.86 3.17
CA SER A 45 1.36 -17.14 1.90
C SER A 45 2.02 -16.46 0.69
N GLY A 46 3.14 -15.75 0.91
CA GLY A 46 3.89 -15.01 -0.11
C GLY A 46 3.62 -13.51 -0.08
N ASP A 47 4.15 -12.80 -1.08
CA ASP A 47 4.08 -11.34 -1.16
C ASP A 47 2.65 -10.87 -1.42
N VAL A 48 2.24 -9.81 -0.72
CA VAL A 48 0.92 -9.19 -0.84
C VAL A 48 1.04 -7.70 -1.02
N LYS A 49 0.06 -7.14 -1.75
CA LYS A 49 -0.10 -5.71 -1.95
C LYS A 49 -1.57 -5.31 -1.81
N GLY A 50 -1.80 -4.13 -1.23
CA GLY A 50 -3.10 -3.46 -1.25
C GLY A 50 -2.93 -1.97 -1.49
N GLU A 51 -3.93 -1.35 -2.10
CA GLU A 51 -3.93 0.06 -2.42
C GLU A 51 -5.33 0.64 -2.21
N PHE A 52 -5.39 1.88 -1.73
CA PHE A 52 -6.63 2.62 -1.61
C PHE A 52 -6.39 4.10 -1.91
N CYS A 53 -7.23 4.69 -2.77
CA CYS A 53 -7.15 6.08 -3.20
C CYS A 53 -8.32 6.91 -2.65
N ALA A 54 -8.03 8.11 -2.14
CA ALA A 54 -9.00 8.99 -1.50
C ALA A 54 -10.15 9.45 -2.42
N ASP A 55 -10.00 9.39 -3.74
CA ASP A 55 -11.10 9.67 -4.67
C ASP A 55 -12.31 8.75 -4.44
N ASN A 56 -12.05 7.56 -3.86
CA ASN A 56 -13.09 6.59 -3.48
C ASN A 56 -13.81 6.95 -2.17
N LEU A 57 -13.32 7.94 -1.39
CA LEU A 57 -13.89 8.31 -0.07
C LEU A 57 -15.19 9.10 -0.16
N LYS A 58 -15.51 9.72 -1.31
CA LYS A 58 -16.73 10.54 -1.47
C LYS A 58 -18.04 9.76 -1.19
N GLN A 59 -17.98 8.44 -1.10
CA GLN A 59 -19.17 7.58 -0.95
C GLN A 59 -19.26 6.81 0.39
N GLN A 60 -18.23 6.79 1.25
CA GLN A 60 -18.21 5.79 2.33
C GLN A 60 -18.07 6.31 3.78
N GLY A 61 -17.67 7.55 4.06
CA GLY A 61 -17.55 8.07 5.43
C GLY A 61 -16.09 8.27 5.87
N SER A 62 -15.87 8.48 7.18
CA SER A 62 -14.53 8.74 7.72
C SER A 62 -13.73 7.44 7.91
N PHE A 63 -12.83 7.13 6.99
CA PHE A 63 -11.89 6.00 7.10
C PHE A 63 -10.45 6.46 6.99
N GLY A 64 -9.54 5.75 7.68
CA GLY A 64 -8.10 5.93 7.52
C GLY A 64 -7.63 5.31 6.20
N LEU A 65 -6.81 6.05 5.43
CA LEU A 65 -6.24 5.54 4.18
C LEU A 65 -5.37 4.29 4.38
N PHE A 66 -4.71 4.18 5.54
CA PHE A 66 -3.95 2.99 5.92
C PHE A 66 -4.87 1.78 6.11
N ASP A 67 -5.95 1.94 6.87
CA ASP A 67 -6.88 0.88 7.23
C ASP A 67 -7.49 0.25 5.97
N GLU A 68 -7.94 1.07 5.02
CA GLU A 68 -8.51 0.57 3.76
C GLU A 68 -7.45 -0.08 2.85
N ALA A 69 -6.20 0.41 2.84
CA ALA A 69 -5.11 -0.26 2.12
C ALA A 69 -4.79 -1.64 2.73
N ILE A 70 -4.75 -1.76 4.06
CA ILE A 70 -4.54 -3.03 4.77
C ILE A 70 -5.71 -3.98 4.50
N LYS A 71 -6.94 -3.50 4.69
CA LYS A 71 -8.16 -4.27 4.46
C LYS A 71 -8.23 -4.79 3.03
N ASN A 72 -7.92 -3.95 2.03
CA ASN A 72 -7.85 -4.37 0.63
C ASN A 72 -6.81 -5.48 0.42
N ALA A 73 -5.58 -5.30 0.93
CA ALA A 73 -4.55 -6.33 0.84
C ALA A 73 -5.01 -7.65 1.47
N GLN A 74 -5.61 -7.60 2.66
CA GLN A 74 -6.09 -8.78 3.38
C GLN A 74 -7.24 -9.48 2.66
N SER A 75 -8.25 -8.74 2.19
CA SER A 75 -9.40 -9.32 1.51
C SER A 75 -9.04 -9.91 0.14
N THR A 76 -8.20 -9.21 -0.63
CA THR A 76 -7.80 -9.62 -1.98
C THR A 76 -6.91 -10.87 -1.94
N ASN A 77 -5.95 -10.91 -1.02
CA ASN A 77 -5.01 -12.02 -0.89
C ASN A 77 -5.50 -13.11 0.08
N GLN A 78 -6.67 -12.90 0.71
CA GLN A 78 -7.26 -13.76 1.73
C GLN A 78 -6.29 -14.06 2.89
N VAL A 79 -5.63 -13.06 3.45
CA VAL A 79 -4.64 -13.23 4.54
C VAL A 79 -5.08 -12.57 5.84
N ASP A 80 -4.61 -13.10 6.98
CA ASP A 80 -4.96 -12.61 8.31
C ASP A 80 -4.02 -11.52 8.81
N PHE A 81 -2.78 -11.50 8.32
CA PHE A 81 -1.76 -10.52 8.67
C PHE A 81 -0.93 -10.16 7.44
N ILE A 82 -0.33 -8.97 7.47
CA ILE A 82 0.72 -8.55 6.55
C ILE A 82 1.97 -8.30 7.39
N LEU A 83 2.98 -9.14 7.20
CA LEU A 83 4.28 -9.08 7.87
C LEU A 83 5.25 -8.18 7.10
N ASN A 84 6.18 -7.54 7.81
CA ASN A 84 7.19 -6.65 7.24
C ASN A 84 6.58 -5.57 6.33
N ALA A 85 5.40 -5.07 6.71
CA ALA A 85 4.62 -4.14 5.92
C ALA A 85 5.37 -2.83 5.71
N THR A 86 5.44 -2.39 4.46
CA THR A 86 5.93 -1.07 4.04
C THR A 86 4.78 -0.29 3.43
N PHE A 87 4.58 0.92 3.92
CA PHE A 87 3.54 1.82 3.44
C PHE A 87 4.11 2.88 2.50
N TRP A 88 3.38 3.15 1.42
CA TRP A 88 3.76 4.11 0.40
C TRP A 88 2.59 5.02 0.04
N ALA A 89 2.86 6.32 -0.03
CA ALA A 89 1.94 7.31 -0.56
C ALA A 89 2.28 7.61 -2.02
N THR A 90 1.28 7.62 -2.90
CA THR A 90 1.41 8.06 -4.30
C THR A 90 0.21 8.93 -4.65
N GLY A 91 0.39 10.24 -4.73
CA GLY A 91 -0.72 11.19 -4.90
C GLY A 91 -1.70 11.12 -3.74
N ASN A 92 -2.95 10.77 -4.03
CA ASN A 92 -4.02 10.60 -3.04
C ASN A 92 -4.23 9.13 -2.62
N CYS A 93 -3.31 8.24 -3.01
CA CYS A 93 -3.37 6.82 -2.71
C CYS A 93 -2.39 6.43 -1.60
N MET A 94 -2.83 5.51 -0.76
CA MET A 94 -1.99 4.77 0.17
C MET A 94 -1.91 3.32 -0.28
N SER A 95 -0.70 2.75 -0.27
CA SER A 95 -0.49 1.34 -0.54
C SER A 95 0.34 0.69 0.56
N VAL A 96 0.11 -0.61 0.75
CA VAL A 96 0.86 -1.47 1.66
C VAL A 96 1.41 -2.64 0.87
N GLU A 97 2.67 -2.97 1.12
CA GLU A 97 3.36 -4.14 0.56
C GLU A 97 4.06 -4.89 1.68
N GLY A 98 4.05 -6.22 1.64
CA GLY A 98 4.70 -7.07 2.64
C GLY A 98 4.46 -8.55 2.36
N THR A 99 4.66 -9.39 3.36
CA THR A 99 4.42 -10.84 3.26
C THR A 99 3.09 -11.19 3.93
N GLY A 100 2.15 -11.76 3.18
CA GLY A 100 0.88 -12.23 3.70
C GLY A 100 1.07 -13.44 4.60
N ALA A 101 0.29 -13.54 5.67
CA ALA A 101 0.28 -14.69 6.55
C ALA A 101 -1.12 -15.03 7.05
N LYS A 102 -1.38 -16.34 7.23
CA LYS A 102 -2.60 -16.88 7.84
C LYS A 102 -2.33 -17.43 9.23
N VAL A 103 -3.32 -17.35 10.09
CA VAL A 103 -3.29 -18.06 11.36
C VAL A 103 -3.43 -19.55 11.10
N ALA A 104 -2.45 -20.33 11.56
CA ALA A 104 -2.56 -21.78 11.48
C ALA A 104 -3.76 -22.24 12.31
N SER A 105 -4.69 -22.97 11.70
CA SER A 105 -5.73 -23.65 12.45
C SER A 105 -5.06 -24.77 13.24
N ASN A 106 -4.90 -24.57 14.55
CA ASN A 106 -4.56 -25.67 15.45
C ASN A 106 -5.75 -26.63 15.44
N LYS A 107 -5.73 -27.61 14.55
CA LYS A 107 -6.56 -28.81 14.71
C LYS A 107 -6.05 -29.50 15.97
N LYS A 108 -6.77 -29.26 17.06
CA LYS A 108 -6.61 -29.99 18.31
C LYS A 108 -7.26 -31.37 18.17
#